data_AF-A0A968XKA2-F1
#
_entry.id   AF-A0A968XKA2-F1
#
_cell.length_a   1.000
_cell.length_b   1.000
_cell.length_c   1.000
_cell.angle_alpha   90.00
_cell.angle_beta   90.00
_cell.angle_gamma   90.00
#
_symmetry.space_group_name_H-M   'P 1'
#
loop_
_entity.id
_entity.type
_entity.pdbx_description
1 polymer ?
#
loop_
_entity_poly.entity_id
_entity_poly.type
_entity_poly.pdbx_seq_one_letter_code
_entity_poly.pdbx_strand_id
1 'polypeptide(L)'
;MSLAMKRLKNVGWLALVFLVAILLYPLSLNVAAVHSDLVRVDQKILDTKREISFLQAELRTRASLQQLEEWNSLLYGYKPPTADQFLAGEHALAGLGGSQPDVKPVMVAALGDAIAPAGVIGSPFAPMEPESSTEDEREDGAEGAAKVPVKAPDPNKGETTARTKKLANIDDKLLSDTLMKDIDKKAKQERDKR
;
A
#
# COMPACT_ATOMS: atom_id res chain seq x y z
N MET A 1 -6.28 81.15 31.85
CA MET A 1 -6.40 79.71 32.19
C MET A 1 -6.65 78.77 30.99
N SER A 2 -6.82 79.24 29.74
CA SER A 2 -7.18 78.35 28.61
C SER A 2 -6.02 77.62 27.92
N LEU A 3 -4.78 78.11 28.09
CA LEU A 3 -3.58 77.50 27.49
C LEU A 3 -3.25 76.12 28.07
N ALA A 4 -3.33 75.97 29.40
CA ALA A 4 -3.09 74.69 30.07
C ALA A 4 -4.10 73.62 29.64
N MET A 5 -5.37 73.99 29.46
CA MET A 5 -6.43 73.07 29.05
C MET A 5 -6.28 72.59 27.59
N LYS A 6 -5.80 73.46 26.68
CA LYS A 6 -5.48 73.05 25.29
C LYS A 6 -4.28 72.11 25.24
N ARG A 7 -3.26 72.31 26.09
CA ARG A 7 -2.10 71.41 26.18
C ARG A 7 -2.50 70.05 26.73
N LEU A 8 -3.36 70.01 27.75
CA LEU A 8 -3.90 68.77 28.30
C LEU A 8 -4.72 67.99 27.25
N LYS A 9 -5.52 68.67 26.43
CA LYS A 9 -6.27 68.03 25.34
C LYS A 9 -5.35 67.41 24.28
N ASN A 10 -4.25 68.09 23.94
CA ASN A 10 -3.27 67.58 22.98
C ASN A 10 -2.51 66.36 23.54
N VAL A 11 -2.13 66.39 24.82
CA VAL A 11 -1.48 65.25 25.50
C VAL A 11 -2.44 64.06 25.62
N GLY A 12 -3.72 64.32 25.92
CA GLY A 12 -4.75 63.27 25.94
C GLY A 12 -4.94 62.58 24.58
N TRP A 13 -4.92 63.36 23.49
CA TRP A 13 -4.96 62.80 22.13
C TRP A 13 -3.72 61.95 21.82
N LEU A 14 -2.54 62.41 22.22
CA LEU A 14 -1.29 61.66 22.03
C LEU A 14 -1.30 60.34 22.82
N ALA A 15 -1.76 60.39 24.08
CA ALA A 15 -1.89 59.22 24.94
C ALA A 15 -2.89 58.20 24.37
N LEU A 16 -3.99 58.67 23.77
CA LEU A 16 -4.97 57.81 23.12
C LEU A 16 -4.38 57.08 21.90
N VAL A 17 -3.65 57.78 21.04
CA VAL A 17 -2.96 57.15 19.90
C VAL A 17 -1.92 56.14 20.37
N PHE A 18 -1.15 56.48 21.40
CA PHE A 18 -0.14 55.59 21.96
C PHE A 18 -0.76 54.33 22.57
N LEU A 19 -1.89 54.48 23.26
CA LEU A 19 -2.66 53.37 23.80
C LEU A 19 -3.17 52.45 22.68
N VAL A 20 -3.74 53.00 21.61
CA VAL A 20 -4.16 52.22 20.43
C VAL A 20 -2.98 51.47 19.82
N ALA A 21 -1.82 52.11 19.68
CA ALA A 21 -0.61 51.47 19.15
C ALA A 21 -0.15 50.29 20.03
N ILE A 22 -0.19 50.43 21.36
CA ILE A 22 0.10 49.36 22.31
C ILE A 22 -0.91 48.21 22.16
N LEU A 23 -2.20 48.50 21.99
CA LEU A 23 -3.22 47.48 21.78
C LEU A 23 -3.10 46.77 20.42
N LEU A 24 -2.55 47.44 19.41
CA LEU A 24 -2.31 46.85 18.07
C LEU A 24 -1.08 45.93 18.03
N TYR A 25 -0.13 46.13 18.94
CA TYR A 25 1.08 45.30 19.05
C TYR A 25 0.79 43.79 19.18
N PRO A 26 -0.03 43.31 20.13
CA PRO A 26 -0.33 41.87 20.24
C PRO A 26 -1.06 41.33 19.02
N LEU A 27 -1.82 42.15 18.28
CA LEU A 27 -2.48 41.73 17.05
C LEU A 27 -1.45 41.35 15.97
N SER A 28 -0.33 42.06 15.89
CA SER A 28 0.79 41.74 15.00
C SER A 28 1.53 40.46 15.44
N LEU A 29 1.73 40.27 16.74
CA LEU A 29 2.39 39.08 17.27
C LEU A 29 1.53 37.81 17.15
N ASN A 30 0.21 37.93 17.28
CA ASN A 30 -0.71 36.79 17.14
C ASN A 30 -0.65 36.16 15.74
N VAL A 31 -0.36 36.94 14.69
CA VAL A 31 -0.21 36.40 13.33
C VAL A 31 0.94 35.40 13.25
N ALA A 32 2.05 35.66 13.95
CA ALA A 32 3.19 34.74 13.96
C ALA A 32 2.86 33.42 14.69
N ALA A 33 2.14 33.49 15.81
CA ALA A 33 1.68 32.31 16.55
C ALA A 33 0.71 31.48 15.70
N VAL A 34 -0.30 32.13 15.08
CA VAL A 34 -1.28 31.47 14.23
C VAL A 34 -0.63 30.84 12.99
N HIS A 35 0.37 31.50 12.40
CA HIS A 35 1.12 30.93 11.29
C HIS A 35 1.85 29.63 11.70
N SER A 36 2.45 29.60 12.89
CA SER A 36 3.12 28.39 13.41
C SER A 36 2.14 27.23 13.66
N ASP A 37 0.95 27.53 14.16
CA ASP A 37 -0.10 26.54 14.37
C ASP A 37 -0.61 25.99 13.04
N LEU A 38 -0.76 26.85 12.03
CA LEU A 38 -1.16 26.44 10.68
C LEU A 38 -0.12 25.50 10.05
N VAL A 39 1.17 25.84 10.12
CA VAL A 39 2.26 24.98 9.62
C VAL A 39 2.25 23.62 10.31
N ARG A 40 1.97 23.57 11.61
CA ARG A 40 1.85 22.31 12.35
C ARG A 40 0.67 21.47 11.89
N VAL A 41 -0.46 22.09 11.58
CA VAL A 41 -1.64 21.39 11.04
C VAL A 41 -1.35 20.87 9.62
N ASP A 42 -0.71 21.67 8.77
CA ASP A 42 -0.33 21.26 7.42
C ASP A 42 0.60 20.04 7.43
N GLN A 43 1.58 20.01 8.34
CA GLN A 43 2.44 18.84 8.53
C GLN A 43 1.63 17.60 8.90
N LYS A 44 0.69 17.70 9.85
CA LYS A 44 -0.20 16.59 10.21
C LYS A 44 -1.04 16.11 9.03
N ILE A 45 -1.56 17.03 8.22
CA ILE A 45 -2.32 16.70 7.01
C ILE A 45 -1.45 15.90 6.04
N LEU A 46 -0.20 16.31 5.83
CA LEU A 46 0.72 15.60 4.94
C LEU A 46 1.05 14.20 5.47
N ASP A 47 1.28 14.05 6.77
CA ASP A 47 1.54 12.75 7.40
C ASP A 47 0.33 11.81 7.27
N THR A 48 -0.87 12.29 7.60
CA THR A 48 -2.10 11.51 7.44
C THR A 48 -2.36 11.13 5.98
N LYS A 49 -2.11 12.03 5.02
CA LYS A 49 -2.23 11.71 3.58
C LYS A 49 -1.26 10.60 3.16
N ARG A 50 -0.04 10.59 3.70
CA ARG A 50 0.95 9.55 3.44
C ARG A 50 0.53 8.21 4.04
N GLU A 51 -0.04 8.21 5.25
CA GLU A 51 -0.59 7.01 5.87
C GLU A 51 -1.76 6.44 5.06
N ILE A 52 -2.66 7.30 4.59
CA ILE A 52 -3.77 6.88 3.72
C ILE A 52 -3.25 6.28 2.42
N SER A 53 -2.27 6.91 1.76
CA SER A 53 -1.75 6.37 0.50
C SER A 53 -1.06 5.02 0.70
N PHE A 54 -0.35 4.85 1.82
CA PHE A 54 0.24 3.58 2.22
C PHE A 54 -0.81 2.49 2.46
N LEU A 55 -1.83 2.79 3.27
CA LEU A 55 -2.93 1.85 3.56
C LEU A 55 -3.69 1.47 2.29
N GLN A 56 -3.92 2.40 1.37
CA GLN A 56 -4.54 2.11 0.09
C GLN A 56 -3.66 1.20 -0.79
N ALA A 57 -2.34 1.37 -0.76
CA ALA A 57 -1.43 0.49 -1.49
C ALA A 57 -1.51 -0.95 -0.93
N GLU A 58 -1.49 -1.11 0.39
CA GLU A 58 -1.64 -2.43 1.03
C GLU A 58 -3.01 -3.07 0.76
N LEU A 59 -4.09 -2.28 0.80
CA LEU A 59 -5.42 -2.80 0.53
C LEU A 59 -5.58 -3.20 -0.94
N ARG A 60 -5.04 -2.43 -1.88
CA ARG A 60 -5.06 -2.79 -3.31
C ARG A 60 -4.34 -4.10 -3.57
N THR A 61 -3.19 -4.33 -2.94
CA THR A 61 -2.47 -5.60 -3.12
C THR A 61 -3.19 -6.79 -2.49
N ARG A 62 -3.85 -6.61 -1.34
CA ARG A 62 -4.63 -7.69 -0.70
C ARG A 62 -5.94 -7.99 -1.43
N ALA A 63 -6.65 -6.96 -1.87
CA ALA A 63 -7.92 -7.13 -2.58
C ALA A 63 -7.74 -7.71 -3.99
N SER A 64 -6.65 -7.35 -4.70
CA SER A 64 -6.42 -7.87 -6.05
C SER A 64 -6.19 -9.38 -6.07
N LEU A 65 -5.53 -9.94 -5.04
CA LEU A 65 -5.34 -11.39 -4.92
C LEU A 65 -6.65 -12.13 -4.71
N GLN A 66 -7.53 -11.61 -3.84
CA GLN A 66 -8.84 -12.20 -3.63
C GLN A 66 -9.72 -12.12 -4.88
N GLN A 67 -9.65 -10.99 -5.61
CA GLN A 67 -10.38 -10.84 -6.86
C GLN A 67 -9.86 -11.77 -7.96
N LEU A 68 -8.54 -11.96 -8.07
CA LEU A 68 -7.92 -12.93 -8.97
C LEU A 68 -8.34 -14.36 -8.62
N GLU A 69 -8.42 -14.71 -7.34
CA GLU A 69 -8.91 -16.01 -6.89
C GLU A 69 -10.39 -16.21 -7.23
N GLU A 70 -11.23 -15.21 -7.01
CA GLU A 70 -12.65 -15.24 -7.37
C GLU A 70 -12.83 -15.42 -8.88
N TRP A 71 -12.12 -14.63 -9.70
CA TRP A 71 -12.18 -14.75 -11.16
C TRP A 71 -11.63 -16.07 -11.66
N ASN A 72 -10.53 -16.55 -11.08
CA ASN A 72 -10.00 -17.87 -11.37
C ASN A 72 -11.04 -18.95 -11.06
N SER A 73 -11.69 -18.90 -9.89
CA SER A 73 -12.72 -19.86 -9.51
C SER A 73 -13.96 -19.83 -10.42
N LEU A 74 -14.35 -18.65 -10.90
CA LEU A 74 -15.55 -18.45 -11.72
C LEU A 74 -15.34 -18.87 -13.18
N LEU A 75 -14.17 -18.56 -13.77
CA LEU A 75 -13.92 -18.75 -15.21
C LEU A 75 -13.01 -19.94 -15.53
N TYR A 76 -11.98 -20.19 -14.73
CA TYR A 76 -10.85 -21.01 -15.17
C TYR A 76 -10.62 -22.27 -14.33
N GLY A 77 -10.99 -22.24 -13.05
CA GLY A 77 -10.81 -23.34 -12.11
C GLY A 77 -9.35 -23.76 -11.89
N TYR A 78 -8.38 -22.88 -12.17
CA TYR A 78 -6.97 -23.22 -12.03
C TYR A 78 -6.65 -23.50 -10.56
N LYS A 79 -5.95 -24.61 -10.32
CA LYS A 79 -5.41 -24.98 -9.02
C LYS A 79 -3.88 -24.94 -9.07
N PRO A 80 -3.20 -24.53 -7.99
CA PRO A 80 -1.76 -24.66 -7.93
C PRO A 80 -1.36 -26.13 -8.09
N PRO A 81 -0.25 -26.43 -8.80
CA PRO A 81 0.22 -27.80 -8.99
C PRO A 81 0.53 -28.45 -7.64
N THR A 82 0.11 -29.71 -7.48
CA THR A 82 0.40 -30.50 -6.28
C THR A 82 1.83 -31.02 -6.31
N ALA A 83 2.41 -31.33 -5.14
CA ALA A 83 3.78 -31.86 -5.05
C ALA A 83 4.01 -33.10 -5.91
N ASP A 84 2.98 -33.95 -6.06
CA ASP A 84 3.01 -35.17 -6.90
C ASP A 84 3.13 -34.88 -8.41
N GLN A 85 2.86 -33.64 -8.85
CA GLN A 85 3.04 -33.22 -10.24
C GLN A 85 4.48 -32.76 -10.54
N PHE A 86 5.31 -32.62 -9.51
CA PHE A 86 6.71 -32.27 -9.66
C PHE A 86 7.58 -33.54 -9.60
N LEU A 87 8.54 -33.64 -10.51
CA LEU A 87 9.53 -34.70 -10.50
C LEU A 87 10.59 -34.41 -9.44
N ALA A 88 10.95 -35.45 -8.68
CA ALA A 88 12.01 -35.36 -7.69
C ALA A 88 13.39 -35.49 -8.36
N GLY A 89 13.94 -34.37 -8.83
CA GLY A 89 15.35 -34.24 -9.23
C GLY A 89 15.69 -34.60 -10.68
N GLU A 90 16.96 -34.42 -11.01
CA GLU A 90 17.52 -34.45 -12.37
C GLU A 90 17.48 -35.85 -12.99
N HIS A 91 17.63 -36.90 -12.18
CA HIS A 91 17.53 -38.29 -12.63
C HIS A 91 16.11 -38.67 -13.05
N ALA A 92 15.10 -38.20 -12.30
CA ALA A 92 13.69 -38.39 -12.66
C ALA A 92 13.32 -37.59 -13.93
N LEU A 93 13.96 -36.44 -14.13
CA LEU A 93 13.80 -35.62 -15.33
C LEU A 93 14.41 -36.28 -16.58
N ALA A 94 15.58 -36.92 -16.46
CA ALA A 94 16.21 -37.64 -17.57
C ALA A 94 15.35 -38.80 -18.12
N GLY A 95 14.49 -39.37 -17.28
CA GLY A 95 13.50 -40.39 -17.68
C GLY A 95 12.22 -39.84 -18.31
N LEU A 96 11.98 -38.52 -18.27
CA LEU A 96 10.75 -37.89 -18.78
C LEU A 96 10.70 -37.78 -20.31
N GLY A 97 11.78 -38.09 -21.04
CA GLY A 97 11.84 -38.04 -22.50
C GLY A 97 10.98 -39.08 -23.25
N GLY A 98 10.08 -39.79 -22.56
CA GLY A 98 9.13 -40.75 -23.14
C GLY A 98 7.86 -40.11 -23.72
N SER A 99 6.97 -40.93 -24.30
CA SER A 99 5.73 -40.44 -24.93
C SER A 99 4.88 -39.64 -23.93
N GLN A 100 4.52 -38.43 -24.32
CA GLN A 100 3.75 -37.50 -23.50
C GLN A 100 2.44 -38.16 -23.02
N PRO A 101 2.09 -38.08 -21.72
CA PRO A 101 0.84 -38.62 -21.24
C PRO A 101 -0.33 -37.95 -21.97
N ASP A 102 -1.34 -38.73 -22.35
CA ASP A 102 -2.59 -38.25 -22.93
C ASP A 102 -3.41 -37.54 -21.84
N VAL A 103 -3.02 -36.29 -21.54
CA VAL A 103 -3.74 -35.41 -20.62
C VAL A 103 -4.63 -34.50 -21.44
N LYS A 104 -5.90 -34.37 -21.02
CA LYS A 104 -6.83 -33.43 -21.67
C LYS A 104 -6.21 -32.04 -21.73
N PRO A 105 -6.13 -31.39 -22.91
CA PRO A 105 -5.49 -30.11 -23.06
C PRO A 105 -6.19 -29.06 -22.18
N VAL A 106 -5.42 -28.39 -21.35
CA VAL A 106 -5.89 -27.25 -20.57
C VAL A 106 -6.06 -26.07 -21.53
N MET A 107 -7.27 -25.51 -21.61
CA MET A 107 -7.52 -24.35 -22.46
C MET A 107 -6.83 -23.12 -21.85
N VAL A 108 -5.76 -22.67 -22.50
CA VAL A 108 -5.15 -21.36 -22.28
C VAL A 108 -5.78 -20.38 -23.26
N ALA A 109 -6.30 -19.26 -22.75
CA ALA A 109 -6.78 -18.18 -23.59
C ALA A 109 -5.58 -17.50 -24.26
N ALA A 110 -5.30 -17.85 -25.51
CA ALA A 110 -4.37 -17.11 -26.35
C ALA A 110 -5.03 -15.79 -26.75
N LEU A 111 -4.46 -14.67 -26.31
CA LEU A 111 -4.93 -13.34 -26.70
C LEU A 111 -4.30 -13.00 -28.07
N GLY A 112 -5.06 -13.19 -29.15
CA GLY A 112 -4.75 -12.66 -30.48
C GLY A 112 -4.33 -13.69 -31.53
N ASP A 113 -4.93 -13.57 -32.71
CA ASP A 113 -4.95 -14.48 -33.86
C ASP A 113 -3.62 -14.63 -34.64
N ALA A 114 -2.47 -14.60 -33.95
CA ALA A 114 -1.16 -14.79 -34.59
C ALA A 114 -0.02 -15.20 -33.63
N ILE A 115 -0.30 -15.56 -32.38
CA ILE A 115 0.72 -16.02 -31.44
C ILE A 115 0.43 -17.49 -31.16
N ALA A 116 1.18 -18.38 -31.82
CA ALA A 116 1.25 -19.77 -31.41
C ALA A 116 1.58 -19.81 -29.91
N PRO A 117 0.91 -20.65 -29.10
CA PRO A 117 1.14 -20.69 -27.67
C PRO A 117 2.64 -20.82 -27.42
N ALA A 118 3.20 -19.88 -26.67
CA ALA A 118 4.61 -19.83 -26.36
C ALA A 118 4.98 -21.03 -25.49
N GLY A 119 5.20 -22.17 -26.15
CA GLY A 119 5.62 -23.41 -25.55
C GLY A 119 4.60 -24.01 -24.60
N VAL A 120 4.71 -25.33 -24.45
CA VAL A 120 4.38 -25.94 -23.16
C VAL A 120 5.23 -25.23 -22.12
N ILE A 121 4.61 -24.64 -21.09
CA ILE A 121 5.33 -24.04 -19.96
C ILE A 121 6.26 -25.14 -19.41
N GLY A 122 7.56 -25.01 -19.66
CA GLY A 122 8.59 -26.02 -19.34
C GLY A 122 9.55 -26.40 -20.46
N SER A 123 9.38 -25.95 -21.72
CA SER A 123 10.35 -26.23 -22.79
C SER A 123 11.36 -25.08 -22.98
N PRO A 124 12.67 -25.27 -22.70
CA PRO A 124 13.69 -24.23 -22.92
C PRO A 124 14.12 -24.08 -24.38
N PHE A 125 13.52 -24.81 -25.33
CA PHE A 125 13.86 -24.70 -26.75
C PHE A 125 12.64 -24.26 -27.57
N ALA A 126 12.77 -23.09 -28.19
CA ALA A 126 11.99 -22.73 -29.37
C ALA A 126 12.39 -23.67 -30.53
N PRO A 127 11.48 -24.06 -31.43
CA PRO A 127 11.86 -24.75 -32.66
C PRO A 127 12.71 -23.82 -33.51
N MET A 128 14.01 -24.11 -33.59
CA MET A 128 14.91 -23.46 -34.53
C MET A 128 14.80 -24.21 -35.86
N GLU A 129 14.15 -23.61 -36.84
CA GLU A 129 14.28 -24.01 -38.24
C GLU A 129 15.72 -23.69 -38.71
N PRO A 130 16.38 -24.58 -39.47
CA PRO A 130 17.74 -24.38 -39.90
C PRO A 130 17.78 -23.43 -41.10
N GLU A 131 17.86 -22.13 -40.85
CA GLU A 131 18.24 -21.15 -41.86
C GLU A 131 19.76 -20.96 -41.85
N SER A 132 20.35 -21.10 -43.03
CA SER A 132 21.77 -21.11 -43.31
C SER A 132 22.50 -19.79 -43.04
N SER A 133 23.63 -19.89 -42.33
CA SER A 133 24.88 -19.11 -42.42
C SER A 133 24.85 -17.66 -42.93
N THR A 134 25.26 -16.73 -42.06
CA THR A 134 26.41 -15.83 -42.30
C THR A 134 27.04 -15.41 -40.97
N GLU A 135 28.37 -15.42 -40.92
CA GLU A 135 29.22 -14.96 -39.83
C GLU A 135 28.97 -13.47 -39.48
N ASP A 136 29.07 -13.07 -38.19
CA ASP A 136 30.27 -12.40 -37.68
C ASP A 136 30.25 -12.12 -36.16
N GLU A 137 31.48 -12.04 -35.64
CA GLU A 137 32.00 -11.32 -34.47
C GLU A 137 31.57 -11.60 -33.01
N ARG A 138 32.61 -12.06 -32.29
CA ARG A 138 32.92 -12.13 -30.86
C ARG A 138 32.53 -10.87 -30.06
N GLU A 139 32.16 -11.06 -28.78
CA GLU A 139 33.03 -10.69 -27.64
C GLU A 139 32.48 -11.16 -26.27
N ASP A 140 33.44 -11.39 -25.38
CA ASP A 140 33.39 -11.98 -24.04
C ASP A 140 32.51 -11.25 -23.01
N GLY A 141 32.08 -11.98 -21.98
CA GLY A 141 31.43 -11.39 -20.80
C GLY A 141 31.13 -12.39 -19.70
N ALA A 142 32.16 -12.70 -18.91
CA ALA A 142 32.18 -13.60 -17.77
C ALA A 142 31.08 -13.40 -16.70
N GLU A 143 30.62 -14.55 -16.19
CA GLU A 143 30.51 -14.93 -14.78
C GLU A 143 29.60 -14.16 -13.79
N GLY A 144 28.77 -14.93 -13.10
CA GLY A 144 28.72 -14.86 -11.63
C GLY A 144 27.39 -14.47 -11.02
N ALA A 145 26.54 -15.46 -10.69
CA ALA A 145 25.52 -15.28 -9.66
C ALA A 145 25.45 -16.52 -8.77
N ALA A 146 25.97 -16.34 -7.55
CA ALA A 146 26.09 -17.32 -6.49
C ALA A 146 24.73 -17.83 -5.98
N LYS A 147 24.71 -19.11 -5.60
CA LYS A 147 23.59 -19.81 -4.94
C LYS A 147 23.45 -19.32 -3.49
N VAL A 148 22.27 -18.83 -3.12
CA VAL A 148 21.82 -18.73 -1.72
C VAL A 148 20.71 -19.77 -1.51
N PRO A 149 20.82 -20.71 -0.55
CA PRO A 149 19.80 -21.74 -0.36
C PRO A 149 18.61 -21.18 0.42
N VAL A 150 17.44 -21.16 -0.22
CA VAL A 150 16.15 -20.87 0.44
C VAL A 150 15.69 -22.15 1.14
N LYS A 151 15.65 -22.10 2.48
CA LYS A 151 15.09 -23.14 3.35
C LYS A 151 13.55 -23.06 3.33
N ALA A 152 12.90 -24.16 2.99
CA ALA A 152 11.44 -24.31 2.99
C ALA A 152 10.84 -24.20 4.41
N PRO A 153 9.64 -23.60 4.58
CA PRO A 153 8.97 -23.53 5.88
C PRO A 153 8.08 -24.76 6.12
N ASP A 154 8.19 -25.32 7.33
CA ASP A 154 7.38 -26.43 7.86
C ASP A 154 5.88 -26.08 8.00
N PRO A 155 4.96 -27.03 7.78
CA PRO A 155 3.53 -26.81 7.89
C PRO A 155 3.05 -27.02 9.34
N ASN A 156 3.09 -25.98 10.17
CA ASN A 156 2.51 -26.05 11.51
C ASN A 156 1.19 -25.27 11.61
N LYS A 157 0.11 -26.01 11.86
CA LYS A 157 -1.32 -25.61 11.84
C LYS A 157 -1.73 -24.67 12.99
N GLY A 158 -0.80 -23.90 13.55
CA GLY A 158 -1.00 -23.05 14.73
C GLY A 158 -1.30 -21.58 14.44
N GLU A 159 -0.91 -21.05 13.28
CA GLU A 159 -1.02 -19.61 13.00
C GLU A 159 -2.45 -19.13 12.66
N THR A 160 -3.27 -19.96 12.02
CA THR A 160 -4.62 -19.57 11.59
C THR A 160 -5.56 -19.36 12.78
N THR A 161 -5.42 -20.16 13.83
CA THR A 161 -6.16 -20.03 15.09
C THR A 161 -5.72 -18.81 15.90
N ALA A 162 -4.44 -18.42 15.80
CA ALA A 162 -3.93 -17.23 16.47
C ALA A 162 -4.40 -15.92 15.80
N ARG A 163 -4.52 -15.91 14.46
CA ARG A 163 -5.00 -14.74 13.70
C ARG A 163 -6.50 -14.49 13.91
N THR A 164 -7.31 -15.55 13.89
CA THR A 164 -8.76 -15.46 14.14
C THR A 164 -9.07 -14.98 15.56
N LYS A 165 -8.33 -15.48 16.57
CA LYS A 165 -8.44 -14.99 17.95
C LYS A 165 -8.03 -13.51 18.11
N LYS A 166 -7.01 -13.05 17.38
CA LYS A 166 -6.61 -11.64 17.39
C LYS A 166 -7.67 -10.73 16.75
N LEU A 167 -8.33 -11.18 15.68
CA LEU A 167 -9.41 -10.43 15.03
C LEU A 167 -10.63 -10.29 15.93
N ALA A 168 -11.06 -11.38 16.59
CA ALA A 168 -12.18 -11.34 17.54
C ALA A 168 -11.92 -10.35 18.70
N ASN A 169 -10.70 -10.36 19.26
CA ASN A 169 -10.33 -9.45 20.34
C ASN A 169 -10.29 -7.96 19.93
N ILE A 170 -10.13 -7.66 18.63
CA ILE A 170 -10.17 -6.28 18.12
C ILE A 170 -11.61 -5.82 17.97
N ASP A 171 -12.50 -6.70 17.49
CA ASP A 171 -13.92 -6.40 17.33
C ASP A 171 -14.58 -6.10 18.69
N ASP A 172 -14.29 -6.92 19.71
CA ASP A 172 -14.74 -6.69 21.09
C ASP A 172 -14.23 -5.35 21.67
N LYS A 173 -13.04 -4.90 21.24
CA LYS A 173 -12.44 -3.65 21.68
C LYS A 173 -13.07 -2.43 20.98
N LEU A 174 -13.46 -2.58 19.72
CA LEU A 174 -14.14 -1.55 18.92
C LEU A 174 -15.62 -1.40 19.27
N LEU A 175 -16.27 -2.50 19.65
CA LEU A 175 -17.68 -2.57 20.02
C LEU A 175 -17.93 -2.51 21.53
N SER A 176 -16.93 -2.11 22.32
CA SER A 176 -17.12 -2.01 23.77
C SER A 176 -18.23 -1.01 24.11
N ASP A 177 -19.19 -1.44 24.94
CA ASP A 177 -20.32 -0.63 25.43
C ASP A 177 -19.89 0.73 25.99
N THR A 178 -18.68 0.78 26.54
CA THR A 178 -18.08 1.99 27.11
C THR A 178 -17.73 3.00 26.03
N LEU A 179 -17.19 2.56 24.87
CA LEU A 179 -16.85 3.42 23.74
C LEU A 179 -18.11 3.94 23.04
N MET A 180 -19.13 3.08 22.88
CA MET A 180 -20.44 3.50 22.36
C MET A 180 -21.10 4.56 23.24
N LYS A 181 -21.06 4.39 24.57
CA LYS A 181 -21.58 5.39 25.51
C LYS A 181 -20.82 6.71 25.46
N ASP A 182 -19.50 6.67 25.25
CA ASP A 182 -18.69 7.89 25.15
C ASP A 182 -18.95 8.66 23.84
N ILE A 183 -19.13 7.95 22.73
CA ILE A 183 -19.55 8.53 21.44
C ILE A 183 -20.93 9.19 21.58
N ASP A 184 -21.91 8.51 22.18
CA ASP A 184 -23.24 9.06 22.40
C ASP A 184 -23.22 10.31 23.30
N LYS A 185 -22.40 10.27 24.35
CA LYS A 185 -22.23 11.41 25.26
C LYS A 185 -21.63 12.62 24.54
N LYS A 186 -20.62 12.38 23.70
CA LYS A 186 -19.96 13.43 22.92
C LYS A 186 -20.88 13.99 21.82
N ALA A 187 -21.67 13.13 21.17
CA ALA A 187 -22.66 13.55 20.18
C ALA A 187 -23.76 14.42 20.79
N LYS A 188 -24.22 14.10 22.01
CA LYS A 188 -25.17 14.96 22.75
C LYS A 188 -24.56 16.32 23.11
N GLN A 189 -23.32 16.33 23.60
CA GLN A 189 -22.60 17.57 23.91
C GLN A 189 -22.41 18.49 22.69
N GLU A 190 -22.26 17.94 21.48
CA GLU A 190 -22.18 18.74 20.27
C GLU A 190 -23.54 19.31 19.85
N ARG A 191 -24.62 18.55 20.02
CA ARG A 191 -25.99 19.02 19.76
C ARG A 191 -26.43 20.13 20.70
N ASP A 192 -26.05 20.06 21.97
CA ASP A 192 -26.40 21.08 22.98
C ASP A 192 -25.55 22.37 22.84
N LYS A 193 -24.49 22.35 22.04
CA LYS A 193 -23.58 23.48 21.80
C LYS A 193 -23.88 24.25 20.50
N ARG A 194 -24.83 23.75 19.68
CA ARG A 194 -25.39 24.44 18.51
C ARG A 194 -26.66 25.19 18.89
#